data_AF-A0A2R6HRF4-F1
#
_entry.id   AF-A0A2R6HRF4-F1
#
_cell.length_a   1.000
_cell.length_b   1.000
_cell.length_c   1.000
_cell.angle_alpha   90.00
_cell.angle_beta   90.00
_cell.angle_gamma   90.00
#
_symmetry.space_group_name_H-M   'P 1'
#
loop_
_entity.id
_entity.type
_entity.pdbx_description
1 polymer ?
#
loop_
_entity_poly.entity_id
_entity_poly.type
_entity_poly.pdbx_seq_one_letter_code
_entity_poly.pdbx_strand_id
1 'polypeptide(L)'
;MAVQMTPPDGWHRASATHRDRKYTSATPVAFEHDSTGRRIEIVPTLMLAPGDDEEWQIREVHNDVTLVLGSADDRKNALAIAREAMQGH
;
A
#
# COMPACT_ATOMS: atom_id res chain seq x y z
N MET A 1 11.41 11.65 -2.89
CA MET A 1 10.23 12.54 -2.90
C MET A 1 9.04 11.75 -2.36
N ALA A 2 8.30 12.26 -1.36
CA ALA A 2 7.08 11.60 -0.90
C ALA A 2 5.96 11.92 -1.90
N VAL A 3 5.47 10.92 -2.62
CA VAL A 3 4.30 11.08 -3.49
C VAL A 3 3.09 11.27 -2.57
N GLN A 4 2.58 12.50 -2.50
CA GLN A 4 1.40 12.83 -1.72
C GLN A 4 0.17 12.55 -2.58
N MET A 5 -0.56 11.50 -2.23
CA MET A 5 -1.87 11.19 -2.79
C MET A 5 -2.94 11.67 -1.82
N THR A 6 -3.95 12.37 -2.34
CA THR A 6 -5.19 12.65 -1.60
C THR A 6 -6.10 11.42 -1.72
N PRO A 7 -6.47 10.77 -0.61
CA PRO A 7 -7.39 9.64 -0.65
C PRO A 7 -8.80 10.09 -1.09
N PRO A 8 -9.60 9.18 -1.67
CA PRO A 8 -11.00 9.46 -1.97
C PRO A 8 -11.84 9.64 -0.69
N ASP A 9 -13.08 10.11 -0.84
CA ASP A 9 -13.99 10.33 0.30
C ASP A 9 -14.21 9.05 1.12
N GLY A 10 -14.29 9.18 2.44
CA GLY A 10 -14.39 8.05 3.37
C GLY A 10 -13.09 7.29 3.61
N TRP A 11 -11.98 7.71 2.99
CA TRP A 11 -10.65 7.14 3.21
C TRP A 11 -9.71 8.17 3.82
N HIS A 12 -8.90 7.74 4.78
CA HIS A 12 -7.83 8.56 5.35
C HIS A 12 -6.50 7.82 5.35
N ARG A 13 -5.40 8.58 5.38
CA ARG A 13 -4.07 7.99 5.44
C ARG A 13 -3.81 7.44 6.84
N ALA A 14 -3.53 6.15 6.91
CA ALA A 14 -3.21 5.44 8.12
C ALA A 14 -1.70 5.24 8.28
N SER A 15 -1.29 4.98 9.52
CA SER A 15 0.07 4.52 9.79
C SER A 15 0.19 3.06 9.35
N ALA A 16 1.06 2.80 8.37
CA ALA A 16 1.37 1.45 7.96
C ALA A 16 2.11 0.73 9.10
N THR A 17 1.58 -0.42 9.54
CA THR A 17 2.18 -1.19 10.64
C THR A 17 3.42 -1.89 10.12
N HIS A 18 4.58 -1.33 10.45
CA HIS A 18 5.89 -1.79 9.98
C HIS A 18 6.27 -3.12 10.67
N ARG A 19 5.84 -4.27 10.12
CA ARG A 19 6.19 -5.57 10.71
C ARG A 19 7.52 -6.15 10.20
N ASP A 20 7.97 -5.77 9.00
CA ASP A 20 9.15 -6.39 8.36
C ASP A 20 10.23 -5.35 8.02
N ARG A 21 11.00 -4.95 9.02
CA ARG A 21 12.08 -3.96 8.91
C ARG A 21 13.40 -4.58 8.41
N LYS A 22 13.36 -5.66 7.64
CA LYS A 22 14.59 -6.42 7.39
C LYS A 22 15.39 -5.95 6.17
N TYR A 23 14.77 -5.42 5.10
CA TYR A 23 15.52 -5.25 3.83
C TYR A 23 15.17 -4.03 2.95
N THR A 24 14.34 -3.08 3.38
CA THR A 24 14.04 -1.89 2.57
C THR A 24 13.90 -0.61 3.40
N SER A 25 14.52 0.47 2.91
CA SER A 25 14.39 1.84 3.45
C SER A 25 13.07 2.50 3.04
N ALA A 26 12.29 1.85 2.16
CA ALA A 26 11.04 2.37 1.64
C ALA A 26 9.95 2.33 2.71
N THR A 27 9.32 3.48 2.95
CA THR A 27 8.23 3.59 3.93
C THR A 27 6.92 3.15 3.29
N PRO A 28 6.26 2.10 3.82
CA PRO A 28 4.96 1.67 3.34
C PRO A 28 3.90 2.76 3.54
N VAL A 29 2.82 2.66 2.77
CA VAL A 29 1.68 3.58 2.84
C VAL A 29 0.44 2.75 3.16
N ALA A 30 -0.41 3.25 4.05
CA ALA A 30 -1.70 2.63 4.32
C ALA A 30 -2.82 3.67 4.25
N PHE A 31 -4.00 3.22 3.85
CA PHE A 31 -5.25 3.96 3.86
C PHE A 31 -6.31 3.13 4.55
N GLU A 32 -7.08 3.75 5.44
CA GLU A 32 -8.18 3.09 6.15
C GLU A 32 -9.49 3.78 5.78
N HIS A 33 -10.54 2.97 5.59
CA HIS A 33 -11.88 3.47 5.33
C HIS A 33 -12.63 3.67 6.64
N ASP A 34 -13.20 4.87 6.82
CA ASP A 34 -13.77 5.32 8.10
C ASP A 34 -14.92 4.45 8.60
N SER A 35 -15.69 3.83 7.70
CA SER A 35 -16.94 3.13 8.05
C SER A 35 -16.92 1.62 7.89
N THR A 36 -15.99 1.05 7.12
CA THR A 36 -16.04 -0.37 6.72
C THR A 36 -14.96 -1.22 7.37
N GLY A 37 -13.99 -0.61 8.06
CA GLY A 37 -12.83 -1.32 8.59
C GLY A 37 -11.93 -1.93 7.50
N ARG A 38 -12.13 -1.50 6.24
CA ARG A 38 -11.25 -1.86 5.13
C ARG A 38 -10.00 -1.02 5.16
N ARG A 39 -8.88 -1.62 4.79
CA ARG A 39 -7.57 -0.99 4.80
C ARG A 39 -6.81 -1.37 3.54
N ILE A 40 -6.36 -0.41 2.77
CA ILE A 40 -5.46 -0.64 1.64
C ILE A 40 -4.04 -0.34 2.09
N GLU A 41 -3.13 -1.29 1.93
CA GLU A 41 -1.72 -1.13 2.23
C GLU A 41 -0.88 -1.29 0.97
N ILE A 42 0.10 -0.41 0.82
CA ILE A 42 1.09 -0.40 -0.23
C ILE A 42 2.42 -0.66 0.45
N VAL A 43 2.93 -1.87 0.28
CA VAL A 43 4.13 -2.36 0.96
C VAL A 43 5.21 -2.70 -0.05
N PRO A 44 6.46 -2.30 0.19
CA PRO A 44 7.57 -2.77 -0.63
C PRO A 44 7.69 -4.29 -0.47
N THR A 45 7.88 -5.02 -1.57
CA THR A 45 8.23 -6.44 -1.52
C THR A 45 9.70 -6.58 -1.12
N LEU A 46 10.05 -7.77 -0.62
CA LEU A 46 11.40 -8.05 -0.12
C LEU A 46 12.40 -7.97 -1.28
N MET A 47 13.27 -6.96 -1.29
CA MET A 47 14.44 -6.95 -2.16
C MET A 47 15.41 -8.04 -1.70
N LEU A 48 15.63 -9.04 -2.56
CA LEU A 48 16.50 -10.18 -2.27
C LEU A 48 17.98 -9.84 -2.51
N ALA A 49 18.29 -8.91 -3.41
CA ALA A 49 19.63 -8.44 -3.67
C ALA A 49 19.73 -6.90 -3.83
N PRO A 50 20.89 -6.29 -3.51
CA PRO A 50 21.15 -4.89 -3.84
C PRO A 50 21.21 -4.73 -5.36
N GLY A 51 20.20 -4.07 -5.94
CA GLY A 51 20.05 -3.86 -7.38
C GLY A 51 18.77 -4.45 -7.97
N ASP A 52 17.96 -5.18 -7.19
CA ASP A 52 16.57 -5.49 -7.56
C ASP A 52 15.76 -4.18 -7.64
N ASP A 53 14.92 -4.07 -8.67
CA ASP A 53 13.96 -2.99 -8.80
C ASP A 53 12.98 -3.03 -7.61
N GLU A 54 12.66 -1.86 -7.06
CA GLU A 54 11.78 -1.73 -5.91
C GLU A 54 10.33 -2.05 -6.31
N GLU A 55 9.92 -3.29 -6.12
CA GLU A 55 8.52 -3.67 -6.32
C GLU A 55 7.66 -3.35 -5.09
N TRP A 56 6.44 -2.91 -5.35
CA TRP A 56 5.43 -2.50 -4.39
C TRP A 56 4.19 -3.36 -4.56
N GLN A 57 3.79 -4.03 -3.49
CA GLN A 57 2.57 -4.82 -3.44
C GLN A 57 1.43 -4.02 -2.82
N ILE A 58 0.26 -4.07 -3.45
CA ILE A 58 -0.98 -3.45 -3.01
C ILE A 58 -1.87 -4.55 -2.41
N ARG A 59 -2.27 -4.40 -1.16
CA ARG A 59 -3.11 -5.37 -0.45
C ARG A 59 -4.30 -4.70 0.22
N GLU A 60 -5.47 -5.34 0.14
CA GLU A 60 -6.63 -5.00 0.96
C GLU A 60 -6.61 -5.88 2.23
N VAL A 61 -6.84 -5.26 3.38
CA VAL A 61 -7.01 -5.92 4.66
C VAL A 61 -8.42 -5.61 5.15
N HIS A 62 -9.21 -6.65 5.42
CA HIS A 62 -10.57 -6.53 5.93
C HIS A 62 -10.88 -7.73 6.82
N ASN A 63 -11.26 -7.47 8.09
CA ASN A 63 -11.52 -8.51 9.09
C ASN A 63 -10.41 -9.58 9.20
N ASP A 64 -9.15 -9.15 9.31
CA ASP A 64 -7.95 -10.02 9.38
C ASP A 64 -7.63 -10.80 8.09
N VAL A 65 -8.50 -10.75 7.07
CA VAL A 65 -8.24 -11.30 5.74
C VAL A 65 -7.41 -10.30 4.95
N THR A 66 -6.29 -10.76 4.39
CA THR A 66 -5.45 -9.98 3.48
C THR A 66 -5.60 -10.51 2.06
N LEU A 67 -5.99 -9.65 1.13
CA LEU A 67 -6.08 -9.94 -0.30
C LEU A 67 -5.05 -9.11 -1.06
N VAL A 68 -4.23 -9.74 -1.91
CA VAL A 68 -3.33 -9.00 -2.81
C VAL A 68 -4.13 -8.51 -4.02
N LEU A 69 -4.18 -7.21 -4.20
CA LEU A 69 -4.90 -6.55 -5.29
C LEU A 69 -4.02 -6.41 -6.55
N GLY A 70 -2.70 -6.29 -6.36
CA GLY A 70 -1.73 -6.19 -7.46
C GLY A 70 -0.32 -5.86 -6.96
N SER A 71 0.60 -5.73 -7.91
CA SER A 71 1.96 -5.25 -7.69
C SER A 71 2.34 -4.20 -8.73
N ALA A 72 3.34 -3.39 -8.41
CA ALA A 72 3.89 -2.37 -9.30
C ALA A 72 5.39 -2.16 -9.03
N ASP A 73 6.14 -1.91 -10.08
CA ASP A 73 7.58 -1.59 -10.08
C ASP A 73 7.91 -0.15 -9.63
N ASP A 74 6.90 0.69 -9.45
CA ASP A 74 7.08 2.05 -8.93
C ASP A 74 5.94 2.47 -7.98
N ARG A 75 6.31 3.27 -6.99
CA ARG A 75 5.40 3.76 -5.95
C ARG A 75 4.21 4.55 -6.51
N LYS A 76 4.39 5.34 -7.57
CA LYS A 76 3.31 6.13 -8.18
C LYS A 76 2.28 5.21 -8.84
N ASN A 77 2.74 4.16 -9.51
CA ASN A 77 1.84 3.19 -10.11
C ASN A 77 1.11 2.38 -9.03
N ALA A 78 1.81 1.98 -7.96
CA ALA A 78 1.18 1.34 -6.80
C ALA A 78 0.09 2.20 -6.15
N LEU A 79 0.32 3.51 -6.05
CA LEU A 79 -0.68 4.47 -5.55
C LEU A 79 -1.88 4.62 -6.49
N ALA A 80 -1.67 4.55 -7.81
CA ALA A 80 -2.76 4.58 -8.77
C ALA A 80 -3.66 3.34 -8.62
N ILE A 81 -3.07 2.15 -8.55
CA ILE A 81 -3.81 0.89 -8.33
C ILE A 81 -4.57 0.92 -7.01
N ALA A 82 -3.92 1.37 -5.93
CA ALA A 82 -4.56 1.52 -4.62
C ALA A 82 -5.73 2.52 -4.68
N ARG A 83 -5.61 3.61 -5.44
CA ARG A 83 -6.69 4.58 -5.64
C ARG A 83 -7.88 3.95 -6.35
N GLU A 84 -7.63 3.23 -7.43
CA GLU A 84 -8.68 2.56 -8.20
C GLU A 84 -9.42 1.54 -7.33
N ALA A 85 -8.69 0.78 -6.51
CA ALA A 85 -9.29 -0.14 -5.54
C ALA A 85 -10.16 0.59 -4.51
N MET A 86 -9.71 1.72 -3.97
CA MET A 86 -10.50 2.53 -3.03
C MET A 86 -11.77 3.13 -3.65
N GLN A 87 -11.76 3.41 -4.97
CA GLN A 87 -12.89 3.98 -5.70
C GLN A 87 -13.87 2.93 -6.26
N GLY A 88 -13.42 1.67 -6.43
CA GLY A 88 -14.27 0.55 -6.86
C GLY A 88 -15.15 -0.03 -5.76
N HIS A 89 -15.12 0.57 -4.56
CA HIS A 89 -15.86 0.16 -3.37
C HIS A 89 -16.76 1.28 -2.87
#